data_AF-A0A916WHC6-F1
#
_entry.id   AF-A0A916WHC6-F1
#
_cell.length_a   1.000
_cell.length_b   1.000
_cell.length_c   1.000
_cell.angle_alpha   90.00
_cell.angle_beta   90.00
_cell.angle_gamma   90.00
#
_symmetry.space_group_name_H-M   'P 1'
#
loop_
_entity.id
_entity.type
_entity.pdbx_description
1 polymer ?
#
loop_
_entity_poly.entity_id
_entity_poly.type
_entity_poly.pdbx_seq_one_letter_code
_entity_poly.pdbx_strand_id
1 'polypeptide(L)'
;MAGFTRHRPKKKGALTVILEAPGALCRRTLAHLQSARFKADEKKANEAKEEAAQQAVQTSARRAARVASEPDARAYRLYAAPFAGASPDQVDLEVAKNMLKAHLSHGEVAAPLRTSPGLAGRHPDAERHVKEIVKKALKTLNLLAP
;
A
#
# COMPACT_ATOMS: atom_id res chain seq x y z
N MET A 1 27.82 -63.28 42.21
CA MET A 1 27.11 -62.30 41.38
C MET A 1 27.16 -60.94 42.07
N ALA A 2 27.97 -60.01 41.58
CA ALA A 2 28.05 -58.66 42.11
C ALA A 2 27.54 -57.69 41.03
N GLY A 3 26.29 -57.27 41.20
CA GLY A 3 25.68 -56.18 40.46
C GLY A 3 25.81 -54.85 41.21
N PHE A 4 25.49 -53.78 40.48
CA PHE A 4 25.30 -52.38 40.88
C PHE A 4 26.51 -51.43 40.76
N THR A 5 26.65 -50.85 39.56
CA THR A 5 27.38 -49.61 39.31
C THR A 5 26.66 -48.42 39.96
N ARG A 6 27.22 -47.85 41.03
CA ARG A 6 26.76 -46.59 41.64
C ARG A 6 27.38 -45.39 40.93
N HIS A 7 26.75 -44.89 39.86
CA HIS A 7 27.01 -43.53 39.39
C HIS A 7 26.41 -42.53 40.39
N ARG A 8 27.24 -41.94 41.25
CA ARG A 8 26.82 -40.80 42.07
C ARG A 8 26.84 -39.51 41.23
N PRO A 9 25.82 -38.63 41.32
CA PRO A 9 25.84 -37.34 40.66
C PRO A 9 26.92 -36.46 41.31
N LYS A 10 27.85 -35.94 40.51
CA LYS A 10 28.79 -34.92 40.98
C LYS A 10 27.99 -33.69 41.39
N LYS A 11 27.94 -33.38 42.68
CA LYS A 11 27.37 -32.13 43.20
C LYS A 11 28.15 -30.97 42.60
N LYS A 12 27.52 -30.18 41.73
CA LYS A 12 28.07 -28.90 41.24
C LYS A 12 28.25 -27.99 42.46
N GLY A 13 29.46 -27.47 42.66
CA GLY A 13 29.76 -26.58 43.78
C GLY A 13 28.96 -25.28 43.67
N ALA A 14 28.47 -24.75 44.79
CA ALA A 14 27.62 -23.55 44.84
C ALA A 14 28.21 -22.34 44.06
N LEU A 15 29.54 -22.24 43.99
CA LEU A 15 30.26 -21.24 43.19
C LEU A 15 29.95 -21.30 41.67
N THR A 16 29.74 -22.48 41.10
CA THR A 16 29.37 -22.62 39.67
C THR A 16 27.93 -22.16 39.39
N VAL A 17 27.02 -22.34 40.35
CA VAL A 17 25.63 -21.86 40.23
C VAL A 17 25.57 -20.34 40.35
N ILE A 18 26.39 -19.75 41.21
CA ILE A 18 26.50 -18.28 41.37
C ILE A 18 27.15 -17.64 40.13
N LEU A 19 28.10 -18.29 39.47
CA LEU A 19 28.74 -17.79 38.24
C LEU A 19 27.85 -17.89 36.99
N GLU A 20 26.96 -18.89 36.90
CA GLU A 20 26.01 -19.03 35.79
C GLU A 20 24.80 -18.08 35.91
N ALA A 21 24.42 -17.70 37.13
CA ALA A 21 23.30 -16.80 37.41
C ALA A 21 23.38 -15.40 36.75
N PRO A 22 24.51 -14.66 36.79
CA PRO A 22 24.62 -13.37 36.11
C PRO A 22 24.58 -13.53 34.59
N GLY A 23 25.17 -14.60 34.04
CA GLY A 23 25.10 -14.90 32.60
C GLY A 23 23.68 -15.16 32.11
N ALA A 24 22.86 -15.87 32.89
CA ALA A 24 21.46 -16.11 32.57
C ALA A 24 20.58 -14.85 32.70
N LEU A 25 20.85 -14.00 33.69
CA LEU A 25 20.18 -12.71 33.86
C LEU A 25 20.50 -11.75 32.70
N CYS A 26 21.78 -11.63 32.30
CA CYS A 26 22.19 -10.82 31.16
C CYS A 26 21.55 -11.28 29.84
N ARG A 27 21.39 -12.60 29.64
CA ARG A 27 20.71 -13.12 28.43
C ARG A 27 19.21 -12.82 28.43
N ARG A 28 18.54 -12.91 29.58
CA ARG A 28 17.11 -12.54 29.70
C ARG A 28 16.89 -11.05 29.48
N THR A 29 17.74 -10.19 30.03
CA THR A 29 17.61 -8.74 29.83
C THR A 29 17.90 -8.34 28.38
N LEU A 30 18.89 -8.96 27.73
CA LEU A 30 19.15 -8.77 26.30
C LEU A 30 17.96 -9.22 25.43
N ALA A 31 17.33 -10.36 25.72
CA ALA A 31 16.15 -10.82 25.01
C ALA A 31 14.96 -9.86 25.18
N HIS A 32 14.76 -9.32 26.39
CA HIS A 32 13.74 -8.31 26.64
C HIS A 32 14.01 -7.00 25.89
N LEU A 33 15.25 -6.52 25.87
CA LEU A 33 15.65 -5.33 25.12
C LEU A 33 15.49 -5.52 23.60
N GLN A 34 15.84 -6.69 23.07
CA GLN A 34 15.63 -7.02 21.65
C GLN A 34 14.14 -7.06 21.30
N SER A 35 13.30 -7.67 22.15
CA SER A 35 11.85 -7.70 21.95
C SER A 35 11.21 -6.30 22.01
N ALA A 36 11.72 -5.44 22.91
CA ALA A 36 11.27 -4.06 23.01
C ALA A 36 11.67 -3.23 21.78
N ARG A 37 12.88 -3.47 21.25
CA ARG A 37 13.36 -2.82 20.03
C ARG A 37 12.53 -3.23 18.81
N PHE A 38 12.23 -4.52 18.64
CA PHE A 38 11.34 -5.00 17.58
C PHE A 38 9.94 -4.38 17.65
N LYS A 39 9.34 -4.30 18.85
CA LYS A 39 8.04 -3.65 19.04
C LYS A 39 8.07 -2.15 18.75
N ALA A 40 9.19 -1.49 19.01
CA ALA A 40 9.37 -0.06 18.69
C ALA A 40 9.53 0.15 17.18
N ASP A 41 10.25 -0.73 16.49
CA ASP A 41 10.43 -0.67 15.04
C ASP A 41 9.11 -0.97 14.29
N GLU A 42 8.30 -1.93 14.78
CA GLU A 42 6.94 -2.18 14.25
C GLU A 42 6.00 -0.99 14.44
N LYS A 43 6.06 -0.31 15.59
CA LYS A 43 5.25 0.89 15.83
C LYS A 43 5.62 2.03 14.89
N LYS A 44 6.91 2.30 14.70
CA LYS A 44 7.38 3.31 13.75
C LYS A 44 6.99 2.98 12.31
N ALA A 45 7.02 1.71 11.92
CA ALA A 45 6.59 1.28 10.60
C ALA A 45 5.07 1.46 10.38
N ASN A 46 4.26 1.28 11.43
CA ASN A 46 2.82 1.50 11.35
C ASN A 46 2.47 3.00 11.37
N GLU A 47 3.12 3.80 12.21
CA GLU A 47 2.97 5.27 12.23
C GLU A 47 3.34 5.89 10.87
N ALA A 48 4.46 5.47 10.27
CA ALA A 48 4.85 5.94 8.93
C ALA A 48 3.85 5.55 7.82
N LYS A 49 3.18 4.40 7.96
CA LYS A 49 2.11 3.97 7.03
C LYS A 49 0.85 4.80 7.21
N GLU A 50 0.48 5.12 8.44
CA GLU A 50 -0.67 5.98 8.74
C GLU A 50 -0.43 7.42 8.26
N GLU A 51 0.77 7.96 8.46
CA GLU A 51 1.16 9.28 7.94
C GLU A 51 1.13 9.30 6.40
N ALA A 52 1.64 8.25 5.74
CA ALA A 52 1.58 8.13 4.29
C ALA A 52 0.12 8.04 3.78
N ALA A 53 -0.75 7.33 4.49
CA ALA A 53 -2.16 7.25 4.15
C ALA A 53 -2.87 8.60 4.31
N GLN A 54 -2.60 9.34 5.39
CA GLN A 54 -3.16 10.68 5.62
C GLN A 54 -2.67 11.69 4.57
N GLN A 55 -1.38 11.64 4.20
CA GLN A 55 -0.83 12.47 3.12
C GLN A 55 -1.44 12.11 1.75
N ALA A 56 -1.67 10.82 1.48
CA ALA A 56 -2.33 10.38 0.25
C ALA A 56 -3.78 10.90 0.15
N VAL A 57 -4.53 10.91 1.26
CA VAL A 57 -5.90 11.44 1.32
C VAL A 57 -5.92 12.97 1.16
N GLN A 58 -5.00 13.70 1.80
CA GLN A 58 -4.95 15.16 1.66
C GLN A 58 -4.54 15.60 0.25
N THR A 59 -3.61 14.89 -0.37
CA THR A 59 -3.18 15.18 -1.75
C THR A 59 -4.23 14.80 -2.78
N SER A 60 -4.98 13.71 -2.57
CA SER A 60 -6.10 13.33 -3.44
C SER A 60 -7.24 14.36 -3.37
N ALA A 61 -7.63 14.81 -2.18
CA ALA A 61 -8.67 15.82 -1.99
C ALA A 61 -8.33 17.17 -2.66
N ARG A 62 -7.08 17.64 -2.51
CA ARG A 62 -6.62 18.87 -3.18
C ARG A 62 -6.58 18.73 -4.71
N ARG A 63 -6.21 17.55 -5.22
CA ARG A 63 -6.22 17.27 -6.67
C ARG A 63 -7.63 17.20 -7.23
N ALA A 64 -8.57 16.56 -6.53
CA ALA A 64 -9.97 16.48 -6.92
C ALA A 64 -10.61 17.89 -7.04
N ALA A 65 -10.39 18.76 -6.03
CA ALA A 65 -10.90 20.13 -6.05
C ALA A 65 -10.33 20.98 -7.21
N ARG A 66 -9.05 20.77 -7.55
CA ARG A 66 -8.41 21.46 -8.68
C ARG A 66 -8.96 20.99 -10.03
N VAL A 67 -9.28 19.70 -10.14
CA VAL A 67 -9.83 19.11 -11.36
C VAL A 67 -11.25 19.58 -11.61
N ALA A 68 -12.07 19.70 -10.55
CA ALA A 68 -13.43 20.21 -10.66
C ALA A 68 -13.52 21.66 -11.17
N SER A 69 -12.43 22.44 -11.10
CA SER A 69 -12.37 23.83 -11.57
C SER A 69 -11.60 24.03 -12.89
N GLU A 70 -10.98 22.98 -13.45
CA GLU A 70 -10.24 23.04 -14.72
C GLU A 70 -11.10 22.54 -15.90
N PRO A 71 -10.90 23.05 -17.13
CA PRO A 71 -11.59 22.53 -18.31
C PRO A 71 -11.21 21.06 -18.58
N ASP A 72 -12.16 20.26 -19.08
CA ASP A 72 -12.05 18.79 -19.24
C ASP A 72 -10.75 18.32 -19.92
N ALA A 73 -10.32 19.01 -20.97
CA ALA A 73 -9.09 18.70 -21.70
C ALA A 73 -7.82 18.88 -20.86
N ARG A 74 -7.82 19.87 -19.96
CA ARG A 74 -6.70 20.13 -19.06
C ARG A 74 -6.69 19.12 -17.92
N ALA A 75 -7.85 18.79 -17.37
CA ALA A 75 -8.03 17.74 -16.39
C ALA A 75 -7.50 16.39 -16.92
N TYR A 76 -7.89 16.00 -18.14
CA TYR A 76 -7.39 14.78 -18.78
C TYR A 76 -5.86 14.77 -18.87
N ARG A 77 -5.25 15.85 -19.39
CA ARG A 77 -3.78 15.95 -19.51
C ARG A 77 -3.06 15.83 -18.17
N LEU A 78 -3.64 16.39 -17.11
CA LEU A 78 -3.06 16.33 -15.77
C LEU A 78 -3.00 14.89 -15.23
N TYR A 79 -4.04 14.09 -15.46
CA TYR A 79 -4.06 12.68 -15.08
C TYR A 79 -3.29 11.77 -16.04
N ALA A 80 -3.16 12.15 -17.32
CA ALA A 80 -2.46 11.39 -18.34
C ALA A 80 -0.94 11.61 -18.31
N ALA A 81 -0.46 12.75 -17.79
CA ALA A 81 0.96 13.13 -17.75
C ALA A 81 1.90 12.05 -17.17
N PRO A 82 1.55 11.32 -16.08
CA PRO A 82 2.39 10.26 -15.54
C PRO A 82 2.57 9.04 -16.46
N PHE A 83 1.73 8.91 -17.50
CA PHE A 83 1.70 7.75 -18.40
C PHE A 83 2.19 8.08 -19.81
N ALA A 84 2.98 9.15 -19.95
CA ALA A 84 3.60 9.52 -21.22
C ALA A 84 4.47 8.37 -21.75
N GLY A 85 4.04 7.76 -22.87
CA GLY A 85 4.72 6.61 -23.50
C GLY A 85 3.93 5.29 -23.45
N ALA A 86 2.83 5.22 -22.68
CA ALA A 86 1.91 4.08 -22.74
C ALA A 86 0.99 4.15 -23.96
N SER A 87 0.34 3.03 -24.31
CA SER A 87 -0.65 3.04 -25.39
C SER A 87 -1.84 3.92 -24.99
N PRO A 88 -2.47 4.64 -25.94
CA PRO A 88 -3.52 5.60 -25.59
C PRO A 88 -4.70 4.98 -24.83
N ASP A 89 -5.13 3.77 -25.19
CA ASP A 89 -6.21 3.06 -24.51
C ASP A 89 -5.83 2.64 -23.07
N GLN A 90 -4.54 2.38 -22.83
CA GLN A 90 -4.02 2.12 -21.48
C GLN A 90 -3.97 3.41 -20.65
N VAL A 91 -3.58 4.53 -21.26
CA VAL A 91 -3.62 5.85 -20.62
C VAL A 91 -5.05 6.18 -20.21
N ASP A 92 -6.03 6.02 -21.10
CA ASP A 92 -7.45 6.28 -20.83
C ASP A 92 -7.96 5.46 -19.63
N LEU A 93 -7.55 4.19 -19.53
CA LEU A 93 -7.91 3.31 -18.43
C LEU A 93 -7.26 3.71 -17.09
N GLU A 94 -5.96 4.07 -17.10
CA GLU A 94 -5.28 4.52 -15.88
C GLU A 94 -5.75 5.90 -15.41
N VAL A 95 -6.07 6.80 -16.34
CA VAL A 95 -6.72 8.08 -16.04
C VAL A 95 -8.06 7.83 -15.35
N ALA A 96 -8.92 6.97 -15.93
CA ALA A 96 -10.21 6.63 -15.34
C ALA A 96 -10.08 6.06 -13.91
N LYS A 97 -9.12 5.15 -13.69
CA LYS A 97 -8.84 4.59 -12.36
C LYS A 97 -8.41 5.67 -11.37
N ASN A 98 -7.49 6.55 -11.76
CA ASN A 98 -6.97 7.59 -10.87
C ASN A 98 -8.04 8.61 -10.49
N MET A 99 -8.92 8.96 -11.43
CA MET A 99 -10.03 9.87 -11.16
C MET A 99 -11.08 9.23 -10.24
N LEU A 100 -11.39 7.94 -10.43
CA LEU A 100 -12.29 7.20 -9.53
C LEU A 100 -11.71 7.02 -8.12
N LYS A 101 -10.39 6.77 -8.01
CA LYS A 101 -9.69 6.77 -6.71
C LYS A 101 -9.71 8.13 -6.02
N ALA A 102 -9.84 9.21 -6.78
CA ALA A 102 -10.02 10.57 -6.25
C ALA A 102 -11.49 10.89 -5.91
N HIS A 103 -12.37 9.87 -5.90
CA HIS A 103 -13.80 9.99 -5.57
C HIS A 103 -14.63 10.86 -6.53
N LEU A 104 -14.17 11.01 -7.76
CA LEU A 104 -14.95 11.69 -8.80
C LEU A 104 -16.12 10.80 -9.27
N SER A 105 -17.26 11.42 -9.57
CA SER A 105 -18.44 10.74 -10.08
C SER A 105 -18.23 10.24 -11.52
N HIS A 106 -19.03 9.27 -11.95
CA HIS A 106 -18.91 8.72 -13.31
C HIS A 106 -19.07 9.79 -14.40
N GLY A 107 -19.91 10.80 -14.18
CA GLY A 107 -20.10 11.92 -15.11
C GLY A 107 -18.86 12.80 -15.21
N GLU A 108 -18.23 13.10 -14.07
CA GLU A 108 -17.00 13.90 -13.97
C GLU A 108 -15.77 13.15 -14.52
N VAL A 109 -15.78 11.82 -14.54
CA VAL A 109 -14.73 11.01 -15.18
C VAL A 109 -14.94 10.93 -16.69
N ALA A 110 -16.18 10.80 -17.14
CA ALA A 110 -16.50 10.65 -18.55
C ALA A 110 -16.20 11.90 -19.38
N ALA A 111 -16.46 13.10 -18.84
CA ALA A 111 -16.25 14.36 -19.57
C ALA A 111 -14.77 14.59 -19.97
N PRO A 112 -13.79 14.44 -19.07
CA PRO A 112 -12.37 14.47 -19.42
C PRO A 112 -11.93 13.37 -20.39
N LEU A 113 -12.43 12.14 -20.23
CA LEU A 113 -12.07 11.03 -21.13
C LEU A 113 -12.51 11.26 -22.58
N ARG A 114 -13.62 11.97 -22.81
CA ARG A 114 -14.05 12.36 -24.18
C ARG A 114 -13.04 13.24 -24.89
N THR A 115 -12.22 13.97 -24.14
CA THR A 115 -11.16 14.83 -24.67
C THR A 115 -9.85 14.09 -24.94
N SER A 116 -9.84 12.76 -24.77
CA SER A 116 -8.67 11.93 -25.03
C SER A 116 -8.16 12.13 -26.47
N PRO A 117 -6.85 12.41 -26.65
CA PRO A 117 -6.27 12.67 -27.96
C PRO A 117 -6.51 11.51 -28.92
N GLY A 118 -7.14 11.76 -30.07
CA GLY A 118 -7.37 10.73 -31.09
C GLY A 118 -8.47 9.72 -30.78
N LEU A 119 -9.29 9.94 -29.74
CA LEU A 119 -10.38 9.03 -29.37
C LEU A 119 -11.34 8.76 -30.54
N ALA A 120 -11.78 9.82 -31.22
CA ALA A 120 -12.69 9.73 -32.38
C ALA A 120 -12.05 9.05 -33.61
N GLY A 121 -10.72 9.01 -33.69
CA GLY A 121 -9.99 8.32 -34.77
C GLY A 121 -9.65 6.86 -34.44
N ARG A 122 -9.54 6.51 -33.15
CA ARG A 122 -9.25 5.15 -32.69
C ARG A 122 -10.51 4.29 -32.61
N HIS A 123 -11.64 4.89 -32.22
CA HIS A 123 -12.86 4.17 -31.91
C HIS A 123 -14.03 4.73 -32.73
N PRO A 124 -14.77 3.87 -33.47
CA PRO A 124 -15.91 4.31 -34.28
C PRO A 124 -17.08 4.83 -33.44
N ASP A 125 -17.17 4.43 -32.17
CA ASP A 125 -18.12 4.95 -31.19
C ASP A 125 -17.37 5.36 -29.91
N ALA A 126 -16.96 6.63 -29.87
CA ALA A 126 -16.20 7.21 -28.77
C ALA A 126 -16.97 7.19 -27.44
N GLU A 127 -18.29 7.42 -27.46
CA GLU A 127 -19.12 7.43 -26.25
C GLU A 127 -19.24 6.03 -25.64
N ARG A 128 -19.43 5.02 -26.49
CA ARG A 128 -19.42 3.63 -26.04
C ARG A 128 -18.07 3.24 -25.44
N HIS A 129 -16.97 3.64 -26.07
CA HIS A 129 -15.63 3.38 -25.56
C HIS A 129 -15.41 3.99 -24.16
N VAL A 130 -15.79 5.26 -23.95
CA VAL A 130 -15.69 5.93 -22.65
C VAL A 130 -16.49 5.17 -21.58
N LYS A 131 -17.73 4.76 -21.87
CA LYS A 131 -18.55 3.95 -20.95
C LYS A 131 -17.89 2.62 -20.60
N GLU A 132 -17.33 1.93 -21.59
CA GLU A 132 -16.64 0.66 -21.38
C GLU A 132 -15.38 0.82 -20.52
N ILE A 133 -14.60 1.89 -20.73
CA ILE A 133 -13.42 2.19 -19.91
C ILE A 133 -13.80 2.48 -18.47
N VAL A 134 -14.81 3.35 -18.24
CA VAL A 134 -15.27 3.66 -16.87
C VAL A 134 -15.75 2.39 -16.17
N LYS A 135 -16.50 1.53 -16.86
CA LYS A 135 -16.95 0.23 -16.31
C LYS A 135 -15.78 -0.71 -16.00
N LYS A 136 -14.79 -0.81 -16.88
CA LYS A 136 -13.56 -1.58 -16.65
C LYS A 136 -12.80 -1.06 -15.44
N ALA A 137 -12.65 0.26 -15.32
CA ALA A 137 -11.97 0.89 -14.18
C ALA A 137 -12.69 0.61 -12.86
N LEU A 138 -14.01 0.75 -12.80
CA LEU A 138 -14.82 0.40 -11.62
C LEU A 138 -14.67 -1.07 -11.22
N LYS A 139 -14.68 -1.98 -12.19
CA LYS A 139 -14.47 -3.42 -11.95
C LYS A 139 -13.08 -3.69 -11.39
N THR A 140 -12.04 -3.02 -11.92
CA THR A 140 -10.67 -3.19 -11.42
C THR A 140 -10.46 -2.64 -10.01
N LEU A 141 -11.26 -1.66 -9.60
CA LEU A 141 -11.21 -1.07 -8.26
C LEU A 141 -12.09 -1.81 -7.26
N ASN A 142 -12.77 -2.90 -7.67
CA ASN A 142 -13.76 -3.62 -6.86
C ASN A 142 -14.89 -2.70 -6.32
N LEU A 143 -15.13 -1.55 -6.97
CA LEU A 143 -16.20 -0.60 -6.60
C LEU A 143 -17.56 -1.02 -7.17
N LEU A 144 -17.56 -1.96 -8.12
CA LEU A 144 -18.73 -2.75 -8.50
C LEU A 144 -18.72 -4.03 -7.65
N ALA A 145 -19.32 -3.97 -6.46
CA ALA A 145 -19.71 -5.19 -5.76
C ALA A 145 -20.75 -5.97 -6.61
N PRO A 146 -20.77 -7.31 -6.53
CA PRO A 146 -21.79 -8.12 -7.20
C PRO A 146 -23.22 -7.81 -6.73
#